data_AF-A0A9N9Y6P9-F1
#
_entry.id   AF-A0A9N9Y6P9-F1
#
_cell.length_a   1.000
_cell.length_b   1.000
_cell.length_c   1.000
_cell.angle_alpha   90.00
_cell.angle_beta   90.00
_cell.angle_gamma   90.00
#
_symmetry.space_group_name_H-M   'P 1'
#
loop_
_entity.id
_entity.type
_entity.pdbx_description
1 polymer ?
#
loop_
_entity_poly.entity_id
_entity_poly.type
_entity_poly.pdbx_seq_one_letter_code
_entity_poly.pdbx_strand_id
1 'polypeptide(L)'
;METDPLLGCAASIFPLIDTVVSIVQKARRTHRNSLALVSRASEVHEQLQQWQPPHFSVMESFEEQMQVVQHSIQTAQALRYATLLHLHQAVPEIPSESSAELARKVLLKLASIPSSSVVTNLHIFPLLAASVELTDPEDREWAEQRWHAIIGRLRVKNVDTCWDIVQATWARRDIHEAEKVPAEPRADIEMDPVCTVRGKLHWLNVMEDRNWQVTPILVFVG
;
A
#
# COMPACT_ATOMS: atom_id res chain seq x y z
N MET A 1 -21.59 12.96 19.70
CA MET A 1 -20.22 12.43 19.55
C MET A 1 -19.84 12.67 18.11
N GLU A 2 -18.96 13.63 17.84
CA GLU A 2 -18.38 13.81 16.51
C GLU A 2 -17.47 12.62 16.24
N THR A 3 -17.92 11.71 15.38
CA THR A 3 -17.06 10.65 14.85
C THR A 3 -16.01 11.29 13.95
N ASP A 4 -14.74 10.95 14.13
CA ASP A 4 -13.67 11.37 13.22
C ASP A 4 -14.10 11.02 11.77
N PRO A 5 -14.11 12.00 10.84
CA PRO A 5 -14.51 11.78 9.45
C PRO A 5 -13.76 10.62 8.78
N LEU A 6 -12.51 10.36 9.14
CA LEU A 6 -11.73 9.23 8.66
C LEU A 6 -12.16 7.90 9.25
N LEU A 7 -12.41 7.86 10.57
CA LEU A 7 -12.99 6.66 11.21
C LEU A 7 -14.33 6.32 10.56
N GLY A 8 -15.14 7.32 10.21
CA GLY A 8 -16.37 7.11 9.44
C GLY A 8 -16.12 6.53 8.04
N CYS A 9 -15.21 7.14 7.26
CA CYS A 9 -14.97 6.77 5.86
C CYS A 9 -14.31 5.40 5.68
N ALA A 10 -13.49 4.95 6.63
CA ALA A 10 -12.66 3.75 6.53
C ALA A 10 -13.04 2.64 7.53
N ALA A 11 -13.94 2.88 8.49
CA ALA A 11 -14.28 1.91 9.54
C ALA A 11 -14.53 0.48 9.01
N SER A 12 -15.31 0.36 7.94
CA SER A 12 -15.70 -0.93 7.39
C SER A 12 -14.59 -1.65 6.62
N ILE A 13 -13.51 -0.96 6.23
CA ILE A 13 -12.38 -1.59 5.53
C ILE A 13 -11.36 -2.21 6.50
N PHE A 14 -11.23 -1.70 7.73
CA PHE A 14 -10.22 -2.19 8.67
C PHE A 14 -10.27 -3.70 8.94
N PRO A 15 -11.45 -4.33 9.14
CA PRO A 15 -11.52 -5.79 9.28
C PRO A 15 -11.03 -6.57 8.05
N LEU A 16 -11.18 -5.99 6.85
CA LEU A 16 -10.65 -6.57 5.60
C LEU A 16 -9.12 -6.44 5.56
N ILE A 17 -8.59 -5.30 5.98
CA ILE A 17 -7.14 -5.06 6.09
C ILE A 17 -6.52 -6.08 7.07
N ASP A 18 -7.11 -6.26 8.26
CA ASP A 18 -6.64 -7.24 9.25
C ASP A 18 -6.65 -8.67 8.70
N THR A 19 -7.68 -9.01 7.90
CA THR A 19 -7.75 -10.30 7.23
C THR A 19 -6.60 -10.47 6.23
N VAL A 20 -6.33 -9.46 5.39
CA VAL A 20 -5.23 -9.49 4.42
C VAL A 20 -3.88 -9.59 5.13
N VAL A 21 -3.68 -8.89 6.23
CA VAL A 21 -2.47 -8.97 7.05
C VAL A 21 -2.23 -10.38 7.56
N SER A 22 -3.27 -11.04 8.08
CA SER A 22 -3.19 -12.43 8.52
C SER A 22 -2.80 -13.37 7.36
N ILE A 23 -3.36 -13.13 6.17
CA ILE A 23 -3.03 -13.88 4.95
C ILE A 23 -1.57 -13.67 4.57
N VAL A 24 -1.09 -12.42 4.51
CA VAL A 24 0.30 -12.07 4.18
C VAL A 24 1.27 -12.74 5.16
N GLN A 25 0.99 -12.64 6.46
CA GLN A 25 1.83 -13.26 7.49
C GLN A 25 1.91 -14.79 7.33
N LYS A 26 0.80 -15.44 6.98
CA LYS A 26 0.77 -16.88 6.68
C LYS A 26 1.53 -17.20 5.40
N ALA A 27 1.29 -16.45 4.33
CA ALA A 27 1.95 -16.63 3.04
C ALA A 27 3.48 -16.52 3.16
N ARG A 28 3.98 -15.54 3.93
CA ARG A 28 5.42 -15.37 4.18
C ARG A 28 6.07 -16.57 4.88
N ARG A 29 5.33 -17.26 5.74
CA ARG A 29 5.85 -18.40 6.53
C ARG A 29 5.75 -19.74 5.81
N THR A 30 5.02 -19.81 4.70
CA THR A 30 4.85 -21.03 3.92
C THR A 30 5.65 -20.97 2.62
N HIS A 31 6.15 -22.12 2.18
CA HIS A 31 6.84 -22.24 0.89
C HIS A 31 5.89 -22.01 -0.30
N ARG A 32 4.64 -22.47 -0.17
CA ARG A 32 3.58 -22.31 -1.18
C ARG A 32 2.26 -21.91 -0.52
N ASN A 33 1.39 -21.22 -1.26
CA ASN A 33 0.04 -20.93 -0.78
C ASN A 33 -0.82 -22.20 -0.86
N SER A 34 -1.43 -22.60 0.26
CA SER A 34 -2.40 -23.71 0.27
C SER A 34 -3.70 -23.28 -0.41
N LEU A 35 -4.46 -24.21 -0.99
CA LEU A 35 -5.77 -23.92 -1.60
C LEU A 35 -6.73 -23.21 -0.63
N ALA A 36 -6.69 -23.53 0.66
CA ALA A 36 -7.50 -22.84 1.67
C ALA A 36 -7.11 -21.36 1.84
N LEU A 37 -5.81 -21.06 1.77
CA LEU A 37 -5.29 -19.69 1.83
C LEU A 37 -5.66 -18.91 0.56
N VAL A 38 -5.55 -19.54 -0.61
CA VAL A 38 -5.95 -18.96 -1.91
C VAL A 38 -7.46 -18.69 -1.94
N SER A 39 -8.29 -19.64 -1.50
CA SER A 39 -9.74 -19.45 -1.40
C SER A 39 -10.09 -18.26 -0.49
N ARG A 40 -9.45 -18.18 0.69
CA ARG A 40 -9.68 -17.08 1.62
C ARG A 40 -9.21 -15.74 1.05
N ALA A 41 -8.09 -15.73 0.34
CA ALA A 41 -7.58 -14.56 -0.38
C ALA A 41 -8.56 -14.10 -1.47
N SER A 42 -9.14 -15.04 -2.22
CA SER A 42 -10.14 -14.73 -3.25
C SER A 42 -11.40 -14.09 -2.65
N GLU A 43 -11.90 -14.61 -1.52
CA GLU A 43 -13.07 -14.05 -0.82
C GLU A 43 -12.82 -12.60 -0.37
N VAL A 44 -11.67 -12.33 0.27
CA VAL A 44 -11.37 -10.96 0.73
C VAL A 44 -11.04 -10.03 -0.43
N HIS A 45 -10.45 -10.55 -1.52
CA HIS A 45 -10.23 -9.79 -2.74
C HIS A 45 -11.55 -9.29 -3.34
N GLU A 46 -12.57 -10.16 -3.46
CA GLU A 46 -13.89 -9.76 -3.95
C GLU A 46 -14.54 -8.71 -3.05
N GLN A 47 -14.46 -8.89 -1.73
CA GLN A 47 -14.97 -7.91 -0.77
C GLN A 47 -14.27 -6.55 -0.91
N LEU A 48 -12.95 -6.53 -1.08
CA LEU A 48 -12.18 -5.30 -1.31
C LEU A 48 -12.51 -4.64 -2.65
N GLN A 49 -12.81 -5.43 -3.70
CA GLN A 49 -13.21 -4.90 -5.01
C GLN A 49 -14.58 -4.23 -4.95
N GLN A 50 -15.55 -4.85 -4.25
CA GLN A 50 -16.91 -4.34 -4.11
C GLN A 50 -17.05 -3.27 -3.03
N TRP A 51 -16.07 -3.15 -2.13
CA TRP A 51 -16.10 -2.16 -1.05
C TRP A 51 -16.20 -0.74 -1.60
N GLN A 52 -17.11 0.03 -1.00
CA GLN A 52 -17.26 1.47 -1.22
C GLN A 52 -17.25 2.18 0.12
N PRO A 53 -16.70 3.41 0.18
CA PRO A 53 -16.82 4.25 1.35
C PRO A 53 -18.30 4.56 1.61
N PRO A 54 -18.70 4.73 2.88
CA PRO A 54 -20.08 5.03 3.21
C PRO A 54 -20.55 6.32 2.52
N HIS A 55 -21.79 6.33 2.06
CA HIS A 55 -22.42 7.52 1.51
C HIS A 55 -22.71 8.49 2.65
N PHE A 56 -21.93 9.56 2.74
CA PHE A 56 -22.23 10.65 3.66
C PHE A 56 -23.35 11.51 3.09
N SER A 57 -24.48 11.58 3.80
CA SER A 57 -25.54 12.54 3.50
C SER A 57 -25.01 13.96 3.79
N VAL A 58 -24.67 14.69 2.72
CA VAL A 58 -24.02 16.01 2.69
C VAL A 58 -24.87 17.14 3.29
N MET A 59 -25.97 16.84 3.96
CA MET A 59 -27.08 17.77 4.04
C MET A 59 -26.85 18.97 4.98
N GLU A 60 -25.79 18.99 5.80
CA GLU A 60 -25.54 20.08 6.78
C GLU A 60 -24.04 20.37 7.08
N SER A 61 -23.10 20.15 6.15
CA SER A 61 -21.66 20.39 6.44
C SER A 61 -21.13 21.72 5.88
N PHE A 62 -20.38 22.46 6.68
CA PHE A 62 -19.60 23.64 6.25
C PHE A 62 -18.54 23.26 5.19
N GLU A 63 -18.15 24.19 4.31
CA GLU A 63 -17.23 23.93 3.18
C GLU A 63 -15.91 23.25 3.61
N GLU A 64 -15.35 23.61 4.76
CA GLU A 64 -14.13 23.01 5.30
C GLU A 64 -14.32 21.53 5.71
N GLN A 65 -15.48 21.19 6.27
CA GLN A 65 -15.83 19.81 6.62
C GLN A 65 -16.01 18.96 5.35
N MET A 66 -16.53 19.54 4.27
CA MET A 66 -16.62 18.84 2.98
C MET A 66 -15.26 18.46 2.43
N GLN A 67 -14.26 19.36 2.51
CA GLN A 67 -12.90 19.05 2.04
C GLN A 67 -12.27 17.92 2.86
N VAL A 68 -12.41 17.94 4.19
CA VAL A 68 -11.89 16.88 5.06
C VAL A 68 -12.55 15.54 4.75
N VAL A 69 -13.88 15.51 4.52
CA VAL A 69 -14.60 14.29 4.12
C VAL A 69 -14.11 13.79 2.76
N GLN A 70 -13.92 14.67 1.78
CA GLN A 70 -13.39 14.27 0.46
C GLN A 70 -11.97 13.70 0.58
N HIS A 71 -11.07 14.36 1.32
CA HIS A 71 -9.72 13.85 1.58
C HIS A 71 -9.76 12.48 2.29
N SER A 72 -10.72 12.29 3.20
CA SER A 72 -10.94 11.04 3.92
C SER A 72 -11.38 9.91 2.99
N ILE A 73 -12.31 10.19 2.07
CA ILE A 73 -12.75 9.26 1.04
C ILE A 73 -11.59 8.85 0.12
N GLN A 74 -10.80 9.80 -0.36
CA GLN A 74 -9.65 9.48 -1.22
C GLN A 74 -8.59 8.67 -0.46
N THR A 75 -8.35 8.97 0.82
CA THR A 75 -7.44 8.21 1.68
C THR A 75 -7.94 6.78 1.90
N ALA A 76 -9.23 6.58 2.14
CA ALA A 76 -9.83 5.26 2.29
C ALA A 76 -9.74 4.43 0.98
N GLN A 77 -9.91 5.08 -0.18
CA GLN A 77 -9.66 4.44 -1.48
C GLN A 77 -8.18 4.09 -1.68
N ALA A 78 -7.24 4.95 -1.25
CA ALA A 78 -5.82 4.64 -1.30
C ALA A 78 -5.47 3.43 -0.42
N LEU A 79 -6.03 3.34 0.80
CA LEU A 79 -5.90 2.18 1.68
C LEU A 79 -6.42 0.90 1.03
N ARG A 80 -7.58 0.96 0.36
CA ARG A 80 -8.15 -0.18 -0.38
C ARG A 80 -7.21 -0.69 -1.46
N TYR A 81 -6.71 0.18 -2.33
CA TYR A 81 -5.80 -0.22 -3.40
C TYR A 81 -4.46 -0.72 -2.87
N ALA A 82 -3.92 -0.10 -1.81
CA ALA A 82 -2.69 -0.57 -1.17
C ALA A 82 -2.87 -1.95 -0.53
N THR A 83 -4.04 -2.24 0.02
CA THR A 83 -4.39 -3.55 0.59
C THR A 83 -4.52 -4.61 -0.51
N LEU A 84 -5.16 -4.27 -1.63
CA LEU A 84 -5.21 -5.13 -2.82
C LEU A 84 -3.81 -5.42 -3.37
N LEU A 85 -2.95 -4.40 -3.46
CA LEU A 85 -1.56 -4.54 -3.88
C LEU A 85 -0.82 -5.53 -2.97
N HIS A 86 -0.98 -5.39 -1.66
CA HIS A 86 -0.32 -6.26 -0.70
C HIS A 86 -0.84 -7.70 -0.75
N LEU A 87 -2.14 -7.88 -1.01
CA LEU A 87 -2.75 -9.18 -1.22
C LEU A 87 -2.23 -9.85 -2.49
N HIS A 88 -2.16 -9.11 -3.61
CA HIS A 88 -1.60 -9.59 -4.88
C HIS A 88 -0.15 -10.04 -4.72
N GLN A 89 0.68 -9.25 -4.01
CA GLN A 89 2.07 -9.60 -3.70
C GLN A 89 2.20 -10.89 -2.86
N ALA A 90 1.20 -11.19 -2.02
CA ALA A 90 1.21 -12.36 -1.12
C ALA A 90 0.64 -13.63 -1.77
N VAL A 91 -0.38 -13.46 -2.60
CA VAL A 91 -1.12 -14.56 -3.23
C VAL A 91 -1.27 -14.24 -4.72
N PRO A 92 -0.20 -14.37 -5.53
CA PRO A 92 -0.24 -14.11 -6.97
C PRO A 92 -1.20 -15.05 -7.73
N GLU A 93 -1.63 -16.15 -7.10
CA GLU A 93 -2.52 -17.13 -7.70
C GLU A 93 -3.95 -16.62 -7.94
N ILE A 94 -4.36 -15.52 -7.28
CA ILE A 94 -5.68 -14.91 -7.52
C ILE A 94 -5.61 -13.95 -8.72
N PRO A 95 -6.66 -13.90 -9.56
CA PRO A 95 -6.73 -12.92 -10.64
C PRO A 95 -6.84 -11.52 -10.03
N SER A 96 -5.85 -10.67 -10.29
CA SER A 96 -5.81 -9.29 -9.83
C SER A 96 -5.14 -8.39 -10.87
N GLU A 97 -5.32 -7.09 -10.70
CA GLU A 97 -4.55 -6.10 -11.44
C GLU A 97 -3.06 -6.20 -11.06
N SER A 98 -2.18 -5.79 -11.96
CA SER A 98 -0.74 -5.85 -11.70
C SER A 98 -0.32 -4.93 -10.56
N SER A 99 0.83 -5.23 -9.94
CA SER A 99 1.40 -4.37 -8.89
C SER A 99 1.56 -2.91 -9.32
N ALA A 100 1.97 -2.68 -10.57
CA ALA A 100 2.14 -1.35 -11.13
C ALA A 100 0.80 -0.60 -11.28
N GLU A 101 -0.25 -1.28 -11.76
CA GLU A 101 -1.59 -0.68 -11.89
C GLU A 101 -2.19 -0.31 -10.54
N LEU A 102 -2.09 -1.21 -9.55
CA LEU A 102 -2.58 -0.96 -8.19
C LEU A 102 -1.80 0.18 -7.52
N ALA A 103 -0.47 0.19 -7.64
CA ALA A 103 0.37 1.28 -7.13
C ALA A 103 0.00 2.63 -7.76
N ARG A 104 -0.19 2.68 -9.09
CA ARG A 104 -0.64 3.89 -9.79
C ARG A 104 -1.98 4.40 -9.24
N LYS A 105 -2.95 3.51 -9.00
CA LYS A 105 -4.24 3.90 -8.41
C LYS A 105 -4.07 4.48 -7.01
N VAL A 106 -3.22 3.90 -6.17
CA VAL A 106 -2.88 4.48 -4.85
C VAL A 106 -2.33 5.89 -5.00
N LEU A 107 -1.32 6.08 -5.86
CA LEU A 107 -0.65 7.37 -6.04
C LEU A 107 -1.60 8.44 -6.57
N LEU A 108 -2.47 8.11 -7.54
CA LEU A 108 -3.50 9.03 -8.04
C LEU A 108 -4.46 9.49 -6.94
N LYS A 109 -4.84 8.60 -6.02
CA LYS A 109 -5.67 8.95 -4.87
C LYS A 109 -4.93 9.87 -3.91
N LEU A 110 -3.68 9.57 -3.59
CA LEU A 110 -2.87 10.40 -2.72
C LEU A 110 -2.59 11.78 -3.35
N ALA A 111 -2.26 11.85 -4.64
CA ALA A 111 -1.94 13.09 -5.34
C ALA A 111 -3.08 14.12 -5.36
N SER A 112 -4.33 13.65 -5.27
CA SER A 112 -5.50 14.53 -5.14
C SER A 112 -5.63 15.25 -3.79
N ILE A 113 -4.81 14.87 -2.80
CA ILE A 113 -4.89 15.39 -1.43
C ILE A 113 -3.69 16.32 -1.17
N PRO A 114 -3.89 17.55 -0.69
CA PRO A 114 -2.79 18.42 -0.26
C PRO A 114 -1.99 17.80 0.88
N SER A 115 -0.67 18.01 0.91
CA SER A 115 0.19 17.58 2.03
C SER A 115 -0.13 18.31 3.35
N SER A 116 -0.86 19.43 3.28
CA SER A 116 -1.38 20.17 4.42
C SER A 116 -2.64 19.53 5.05
N SER A 117 -3.23 18.51 4.42
CA SER A 117 -4.44 17.85 4.94
C SER A 117 -4.20 17.12 6.26
N VAL A 118 -5.22 17.05 7.11
CA VAL A 118 -5.17 16.36 8.40
C VAL A 118 -5.04 14.84 8.23
N VAL A 119 -5.52 14.29 7.11
CA VAL A 119 -5.56 12.84 6.84
C VAL A 119 -4.21 12.26 6.42
N THR A 120 -3.20 13.10 6.25
CA THR A 120 -1.87 12.73 5.75
C THR A 120 -1.13 11.76 6.68
N ASN A 121 -1.46 11.73 7.98
CA ASN A 121 -0.94 10.72 8.91
C ASN A 121 -1.28 9.28 8.50
N LEU A 122 -2.39 9.07 7.80
CA LEU A 122 -2.83 7.74 7.34
C LEU A 122 -2.25 7.37 5.96
N HIS A 123 -1.46 8.26 5.34
CA HIS A 123 -0.87 8.01 4.02
C HIS A 123 0.36 7.12 4.08
N ILE A 124 0.96 6.91 5.27
CA ILE A 124 2.23 6.20 5.44
C ILE A 124 2.19 4.81 4.79
N PHE A 125 1.20 3.99 5.14
CA PHE A 125 1.09 2.64 4.60
C PHE A 125 0.80 2.63 3.08
N PRO A 126 -0.24 3.33 2.58
CA PRO A 126 -0.50 3.38 1.14
C PRO A 126 0.69 3.90 0.33
N LEU A 127 1.35 4.96 0.81
CA LEU A 127 2.49 5.54 0.13
C LEU A 127 3.66 4.57 0.12
N LEU A 128 3.94 3.85 1.21
CA LEU A 128 4.98 2.82 1.27
C LEU A 128 4.70 1.71 0.25
N ALA A 129 3.49 1.14 0.30
CA ALA A 129 3.10 0.03 -0.57
C ALA A 129 3.21 0.40 -2.05
N ALA A 130 2.84 1.63 -2.43
CA ALA A 130 2.90 2.07 -3.82
C ALA A 130 4.30 2.54 -4.25
N SER A 131 5.04 3.26 -3.39
CA SER A 131 6.33 3.84 -3.77
C SER A 131 7.36 2.78 -4.13
N VAL A 132 7.36 1.63 -3.43
CA VAL A 132 8.30 0.53 -3.70
C VAL A 132 8.13 -0.08 -5.09
N GLU A 133 6.97 0.12 -5.73
CA GLU A 133 6.68 -0.36 -7.08
C GLU A 133 7.11 0.62 -8.19
N LEU A 134 7.60 1.81 -7.84
CA LEU A 134 7.99 2.83 -8.80
C LEU A 134 9.33 2.53 -9.48
N THR A 135 9.30 2.54 -10.81
CA THR A 135 10.48 2.38 -11.68
C THR A 135 10.82 3.66 -12.44
N ASP A 136 9.82 4.50 -12.73
CA ASP A 136 10.00 5.75 -13.47
C ASP A 136 10.63 6.85 -12.58
N PRO A 137 11.67 7.57 -13.05
CA PRO A 137 12.32 8.62 -12.26
C PRO A 137 11.41 9.79 -11.87
N GLU A 138 10.48 10.20 -12.72
CA GLU A 138 9.55 11.32 -12.44
C GLU A 138 8.57 10.91 -11.33
N ASP A 139 8.02 9.70 -11.41
CA ASP A 139 7.16 9.16 -10.36
C ASP A 139 7.93 9.00 -9.02
N ARG A 140 9.19 8.56 -9.07
CA ARG A 140 10.06 8.46 -7.87
C ARG A 140 10.32 9.82 -7.24
N GLU A 141 10.60 10.85 -8.04
CA GLU A 141 10.78 12.23 -7.55
C GLU A 141 9.50 12.74 -6.87
N TRP A 142 8.33 12.50 -7.47
CA TRP A 142 7.06 12.85 -6.86
C TRP A 142 6.87 12.16 -5.50
N ALA A 143 7.17 10.87 -5.41
CA ALA A 143 7.08 10.10 -4.17
C ALA A 143 8.05 10.62 -3.11
N GLU A 144 9.28 10.96 -3.48
CA GLU A 144 10.29 11.57 -2.59
C GLU A 144 9.80 12.88 -1.98
N GLN A 145 9.30 13.80 -2.82
CA GLN A 145 8.73 15.07 -2.36
C GLN A 145 7.57 14.83 -1.38
N ARG A 146 6.73 13.83 -1.68
CA ARG A 146 5.61 13.44 -0.82
C ARG A 146 6.08 12.91 0.53
N TRP A 147 7.06 12.03 0.56
CA TRP A 147 7.66 11.52 1.79
C TRP A 147 8.26 12.62 2.64
N HIS A 148 9.03 13.53 2.04
CA HIS A 148 9.60 14.68 2.76
C HIS A 148 8.54 15.59 3.37
N ALA A 149 7.42 15.81 2.67
CA ALA A 149 6.30 16.57 3.23
C ALA A 149 5.67 15.87 4.45
N ILE A 150 5.50 14.54 4.41
CA ILE A 150 4.97 13.75 5.53
C ILE A 150 5.95 13.75 6.71
N ILE A 151 7.23 13.49 6.46
CA ILE A 151 8.31 13.48 7.47
C ILE A 151 8.38 14.84 8.18
N GLY A 152 8.44 15.93 7.41
CA GLY A 152 8.52 17.29 7.95
C GLY A 152 7.32 17.66 8.83
N ARG A 153 6.14 17.12 8.52
CA ARG A 153 4.90 17.35 9.26
C ARG A 153 4.79 16.51 10.53
N LEU A 154 4.99 15.18 10.41
CA LEU A 154 4.72 14.25 11.52
C LEU A 154 5.88 14.19 12.51
N ARG A 155 7.12 14.35 12.03
CA ARG A 155 8.36 14.26 12.84
C ARG A 155 8.42 13.00 13.73
N VAL A 156 7.84 11.90 13.25
CA VAL A 156 7.86 10.60 13.91
C VAL A 156 8.91 9.75 13.24
N LYS A 157 9.86 9.23 14.03
CA LYS A 157 10.99 8.39 13.56
C LYS A 157 10.56 7.21 12.68
N ASN A 158 9.36 6.68 12.89
CA ASN A 158 8.84 5.56 12.10
C ASN A 158 8.60 5.93 10.63
N VAL A 159 8.31 7.20 10.33
CA VAL A 159 8.09 7.69 8.96
C VAL A 159 9.41 7.75 8.21
N ASP A 160 10.48 8.22 8.87
CA ASP A 160 11.84 8.21 8.32
C ASP A 160 12.25 6.77 7.92
N THR A 161 12.02 5.79 8.82
CA THR A 161 12.29 4.39 8.53
C THR A 161 11.50 3.89 7.30
N CYS A 162 10.25 4.31 7.12
CA CYS A 162 9.45 3.92 5.95
C CYS A 162 10.07 4.46 4.65
N TRP A 163 10.58 5.68 4.67
CA TRP A 163 11.28 6.27 3.52
C TRP A 163 12.60 5.54 3.22
N ASP A 164 13.39 5.23 4.25
CA ASP A 164 14.62 4.45 4.11
C ASP A 164 14.36 3.08 3.44
N ILE A 165 13.22 2.44 3.76
CA ILE A 165 12.79 1.18 3.15
C ILE A 165 12.49 1.35 1.66
N VAL A 166 11.80 2.42 1.27
CA VAL A 166 11.52 2.72 -0.14
C VAL A 166 12.82 2.88 -0.91
N GLN A 167 13.73 3.72 -0.42
CA GLN A 167 15.02 3.97 -1.08
C GLN A 167 15.87 2.69 -1.18
N ALA A 168 15.92 1.90 -0.11
CA ALA A 168 16.65 0.63 -0.13
C ALA A 168 16.03 -0.39 -1.09
N THR A 169 14.71 -0.38 -1.24
CA THR A 169 14.00 -1.25 -2.19
C THR A 169 14.30 -0.84 -3.63
N TRP A 170 14.28 0.46 -3.94
CA TRP A 170 14.67 0.98 -5.25
C TRP A 170 16.10 0.60 -5.59
N ALA A 171 17.06 0.89 -4.71
CA ALA A 171 18.46 0.55 -4.92
C ALA A 171 18.66 -0.96 -5.19
N ARG A 172 17.95 -1.82 -4.45
CA ARG A 172 18.01 -3.28 -4.64
C ARG A 172 17.43 -3.71 -5.99
N ARG A 173 16.32 -3.11 -6.42
CA ARG A 173 15.70 -3.38 -7.73
C ARG A 173 16.57 -2.87 -8.87
N ASP A 174 17.17 -1.70 -8.73
CA ASP A 174 18.05 -1.11 -9.74
C ASP A 174 19.32 -1.94 -9.96
N ILE A 175 19.94 -2.44 -8.87
CA ILE A 175 21.06 -3.39 -8.95
C ILE A 175 20.61 -4.67 -9.68
N HIS A 176 19.46 -5.21 -9.30
CA HIS A 176 18.96 -6.44 -9.91
C HIS A 176 18.68 -6.29 -11.41
N GLU A 177 18.12 -5.14 -11.81
CA GLU A 177 17.84 -4.85 -13.22
C GLU A 177 19.14 -4.63 -14.02
N ALA A 178 20.15 -3.99 -13.42
CA ALA A 178 21.48 -3.85 -14.03
C ALA A 178 22.21 -5.20 -14.20
N GLU A 179 21.96 -6.17 -13.33
CA GLU A 179 22.51 -7.53 -13.39
C GLU A 179 21.76 -8.44 -14.37
N LYS A 180 20.52 -8.10 -14.76
CA LYS A 180 19.77 -8.89 -15.74
C LYS A 180 20.44 -8.79 -17.11
N VAL A 181 20.96 -9.91 -17.60
CA VAL A 181 21.28 -10.09 -19.02
C VAL A 181 19.96 -9.96 -19.81
N PRO A 182 19.91 -9.25 -20.95
CA PRO A 182 18.68 -9.12 -21.73
C PRO A 182 18.18 -10.50 -22.14
N ALA A 183 17.17 -11.01 -21.43
CA ALA A 183 16.52 -12.28 -21.74
C ALA A 183 15.41 -12.03 -22.76
N GLU A 184 15.22 -12.98 -23.68
CA GLU A 184 14.14 -12.96 -24.67
C GLU A 184 12.77 -12.73 -24.01
N PRO A 185 11.86 -11.99 -24.69
CA PRO A 185 10.56 -11.64 -24.13
C PRO A 185 9.74 -12.91 -23.85
N ARG A 186 9.56 -13.24 -22.57
CA ARG A 186 8.60 -14.27 -22.14
C ARG A 186 7.19 -13.69 -22.21
N ALA A 187 6.31 -14.37 -22.94
CA ALA A 187 4.95 -13.93 -23.26
C ALA A 187 3.94 -14.17 -22.13
N ASP A 188 4.41 -14.57 -20.95
CA ASP A 188 3.58 -14.97 -19.82
C ASP A 188 3.80 -13.93 -18.73
N ILE A 189 2.84 -13.02 -18.56
CA ILE A 189 2.83 -11.98 -17.53
C ILE A 189 2.53 -12.67 -16.18
N GLU A 190 3.45 -13.50 -15.71
CA GLU A 190 3.44 -14.06 -14.36
C GLU A 190 4.29 -13.14 -13.48
N MET A 191 3.76 -12.71 -12.33
CA MET A 191 4.50 -11.82 -11.44
C MET A 191 5.82 -12.49 -11.02
N ASP A 192 6.95 -11.79 -11.22
CA ASP A 192 8.27 -12.34 -10.93
C ASP A 192 8.34 -12.83 -9.47
N PRO A 193 8.66 -14.11 -9.22
CA PRO A 193 8.74 -14.68 -7.87
C PRO A 193 9.59 -13.84 -6.90
N VAL A 194 10.60 -13.11 -7.40
CA VAL A 194 11.47 -12.24 -6.57
C VAL A 194 10.77 -10.98 -6.07
N CYS A 195 9.63 -10.60 -6.66
CA CYS A 195 8.81 -9.45 -6.26
C CYS A 195 7.67 -9.82 -5.30
N THR A 196 7.38 -11.11 -5.10
CA THR A 196 6.38 -11.59 -4.14
C THR A 196 6.80 -11.32 -2.69
N VAL A 197 5.91 -11.46 -1.71
CA VAL A 197 6.25 -11.30 -0.27
C VAL A 197 7.36 -12.24 0.23
N ARG A 198 7.66 -13.31 -0.52
CA ARG A 198 8.76 -14.26 -0.26
C ARG A 198 10.05 -13.88 -0.99
N GLY A 199 9.95 -13.03 -2.00
CA GLY A 199 11.03 -12.70 -2.91
C GLY A 199 11.98 -11.65 -2.36
N LYS A 200 13.26 -11.77 -2.72
CA LYS A 200 14.35 -10.91 -2.22
C LYS A 200 14.17 -9.41 -2.51
N LEU A 201 13.39 -9.03 -3.52
CA LEU A 201 13.16 -7.64 -3.92
C LEU A 201 11.95 -7.00 -3.24
N HIS A 202 11.20 -7.78 -2.46
CA HIS A 202 10.06 -7.25 -1.72
C HIS A 202 10.53 -6.50 -0.46
N TRP A 203 9.91 -5.36 -0.19
CA TRP A 203 10.29 -4.43 0.88
C TRP A 203 10.31 -5.06 2.28
N LEU A 204 9.45 -6.05 2.55
CA LEU A 204 9.48 -6.80 3.81
C LEU A 204 10.80 -7.55 4.04
N ASN A 205 11.44 -8.05 2.98
CA ASN A 205 12.73 -8.73 3.08
C ASN A 205 13.88 -7.71 3.13
N VAL A 206 13.72 -6.54 2.48
CA VAL A 206 14.64 -5.40 2.66
C VAL A 206 14.70 -4.95 4.13
N MET A 207 13.55 -4.93 4.82
CA MET A 207 13.47 -4.61 6.25
C MET A 207 14.19 -5.64 7.12
N GLU A 208 13.94 -6.92 6.86
CA GLU A 208 14.51 -8.04 7.62
C GLU A 208 16.03 -8.05 7.54
N ASP A 209 16.59 -7.87 6.34
CA ASP A 209 18.04 -7.83 6.10
C ASP A 209 18.75 -6.69 6.85
N ARG A 210 18.03 -5.59 7.13
CA ARG A 210 18.58 -4.40 7.78
C ARG A 210 18.30 -4.32 9.28
N ASN A 211 17.72 -5.38 9.87
CA ASN A 211 17.28 -5.41 11.27
C ASN A 211 16.38 -4.22 11.66
N TRP A 212 15.61 -3.68 10.70
CA TRP A 212 14.67 -2.61 10.99
C TRP A 212 13.45 -3.18 11.71
N GLN A 213 13.24 -2.77 12.96
CA GLN A 213 12.09 -3.23 13.73
C GLN A 213 10.80 -2.81 13.01
N VAL A 214 10.01 -3.82 12.67
CA VAL A 214 8.61 -3.66 12.32
C VAL A 214 7.88 -3.31 13.63
N THR A 215 8.02 -2.08 14.14
CA THR A 215 6.87 -1.54 14.87
C THR A 215 5.75 -1.60 13.84
N PRO A 216 4.67 -2.37 14.07
CA PRO A 216 3.78 -2.76 13.00
C PRO A 216 3.45 -1.50 12.19
N ILE A 217 3.74 -1.51 10.89
CA ILE A 217 3.21 -0.48 9.99
C ILE A 217 1.67 -0.45 10.09
N LEU A 218 1.11 -1.52 10.67
CA LEU A 218 -0.26 -1.71 11.14
C LEU A 218 -0.68 -0.93 12.40
N VAL A 219 0.23 -0.39 13.20
CA VAL A 219 -0.14 0.55 14.30
C VAL A 219 -0.57 1.91 13.73
N PHE A 220 -0.41 2.16 12.43
CA PHE A 220 -0.93 3.36 11.76
C PHE A 220 -2.32 3.17 11.13
N VAL A 221 -2.89 1.97 11.25
CA VAL A 221 -4.21 1.59 10.72
C VAL A 221 -5.23 1.41 11.85
N GLY A 222 -4.85 1.60 13.12
CA GLY A 222 -5.72 1.54 14.30
C GLY A 222 -5.46 2.66 15.29
#